data_AF-A0AA88HVQ5-F1
#
_entry.id   AF-A0AA88HVQ5-F1
#
_cell.length_a   1.000
_cell.length_b   1.000
_cell.length_c   1.000
_cell.angle_alpha   90.00
_cell.angle_beta   90.00
_cell.angle_gamma   90.00
#
_symmetry.space_group_name_H-M   'P 1'
#
loop_
_entity.id
_entity.type
_entity.pdbx_description
1 polymer ?
#
loop_
_entity_poly.entity_id
_entity_poly.type
_entity_poly.pdbx_seq_one_letter_code
_entity_poly.pdbx_strand_id
1 'polypeptide(L)'
;MAQLSKTEQVLKEMDNYGLDILALSEVRWTGAGRQNLDMRYTILHSGLEKNKEAGVPIMLSKPASKVLTKWTPFSERIITARFAGNNAKLTLVAYYAPTNDADDVKKDSF
;
A
#
# COMPACT_ATOMS: atom_id res chain seq x y z
N MET A 1 -18.73 6.19 6.75
CA MET A 1 -18.40 5.68 8.09
C MET A 1 -17.97 4.20 8.14
N ALA A 2 -18.16 3.37 7.10
CA ALA A 2 -17.77 1.95 7.12
C ALA A 2 -16.28 1.61 6.88
N GLN A 3 -15.43 2.60 6.54
CA GLN A 3 -14.03 2.38 6.15
C GLN A 3 -13.05 2.47 7.32
N LEU A 4 -13.41 3.20 8.39
CA LEU A 4 -12.57 3.29 9.60
C LEU A 4 -12.48 1.93 10.31
N SER A 5 -13.58 1.19 10.44
CA SER A 5 -13.60 -0.09 11.16
C SER A 5 -12.73 -1.17 10.52
N LYS A 6 -12.64 -1.22 9.18
CA LYS A 6 -11.76 -2.16 8.47
C LYS A 6 -10.29 -1.79 8.61
N THR A 7 -9.98 -0.49 8.58
CA THR A 7 -8.61 -0.01 8.76
C THR A 7 -8.12 -0.32 10.17
N GLU A 8 -8.95 -0.10 11.19
CA GLU A 8 -8.66 -0.44 12.59
C GLU A 8 -8.41 -1.94 12.78
N GLN A 9 -9.18 -2.81 12.11
CA GLN A 9 -8.95 -4.26 12.14
C GLN A 9 -7.57 -4.62 11.58
N VAL A 10 -7.19 -4.05 10.43
CA VAL A 10 -5.87 -4.30 9.84
C VAL A 10 -4.74 -3.80 10.74
N LEU A 11 -4.89 -2.61 11.33
CA LEU A 11 -3.91 -2.06 12.28
C LEU A 11 -3.76 -2.95 13.52
N LYS A 12 -4.87 -3.51 14.02
CA LYS A 12 -4.83 -4.49 15.11
C LYS A 12 -4.07 -5.75 14.72
N GLU A 13 -4.24 -6.27 13.50
CA GLU A 13 -3.46 -7.41 13.04
C GLU A 13 -1.98 -7.07 12.86
N MET A 14 -1.63 -5.87 12.37
CA MET A 14 -0.24 -5.42 12.35
C MET A 14 0.38 -5.40 13.75
N ASP A 15 -0.36 -4.92 14.75
CA ASP A 15 0.05 -4.97 16.16
C ASP A 15 0.22 -6.42 16.65
N ASN A 16 -0.75 -7.30 16.37
CA ASN A 16 -0.74 -8.71 16.81
C ASN A 16 0.45 -9.51 16.27
N TYR A 17 0.78 -9.30 15.00
CA TYR A 17 1.87 -10.01 14.32
C TYR A 17 3.22 -9.27 14.41
N GLY A 18 3.26 -8.07 15.00
CA GLY A 18 4.47 -7.26 15.08
C GLY A 18 5.01 -6.84 13.71
N LEU A 19 4.13 -6.48 12.77
CA LEU A 19 4.50 -6.17 11.39
C LEU A 19 4.93 -4.71 11.25
N ASP A 20 6.15 -4.51 10.74
CA ASP A 20 6.67 -3.18 10.40
C ASP A 20 6.18 -2.67 9.04
N ILE A 21 5.95 -3.59 8.10
CA ILE A 21 5.56 -3.30 6.72
C ILE A 21 4.48 -4.29 6.31
N LEU A 22 3.34 -3.78 5.85
CA LEU A 22 2.23 -4.59 5.35
C LEU A 22 1.75 -4.04 4.00
N ALA A 23 1.87 -4.84 2.94
CA ALA A 23 1.24 -4.54 1.66
C ALA A 23 -0.14 -5.21 1.58
N LEU A 24 -1.14 -4.46 1.11
CA LEU A 24 -2.51 -4.95 0.92
C LEU A 24 -2.87 -4.87 -0.56
N SER A 25 -3.80 -5.70 -1.00
CA SER A 25 -4.43 -5.63 -2.32
C SER A 25 -5.90 -5.24 -2.19
N GLU A 26 -6.48 -4.70 -3.27
CA GLU A 26 -7.91 -4.40 -3.39
C GLU A 26 -8.50 -3.48 -2.31
N VAL A 27 -7.75 -2.48 -1.85
CA VAL A 27 -8.24 -1.58 -0.78
C VAL A 27 -9.31 -0.58 -1.28
N ARG A 28 -9.42 -0.39 -2.61
CA ARG A 28 -10.48 0.40 -3.28
C ARG A 28 -10.54 1.85 -2.79
N TRP A 29 -9.38 2.43 -2.47
CA TRP A 29 -9.22 3.83 -2.09
C TRP A 29 -8.93 4.69 -3.31
N THR A 30 -9.45 5.91 -3.33
CA THR A 30 -9.21 6.90 -4.39
C THR A 30 -7.95 7.71 -4.11
N GLY A 31 -7.31 8.16 -5.19
CA GLY A 31 -6.12 9.01 -5.16
C GLY A 31 -4.86 8.26 -4.75
N ALA A 32 -3.73 8.93 -4.89
CA ALA A 32 -2.42 8.45 -4.45
C ALA A 32 -1.83 9.39 -3.40
N GLY A 33 -1.16 8.83 -2.40
CA GLY A 33 -0.68 9.67 -1.31
C GLY A 33 0.02 8.94 -0.19
N ARG A 34 0.54 9.77 0.73
CA ARG A 34 1.06 9.36 2.03
C ARG A 34 0.21 10.01 3.10
N GLN A 35 -0.36 9.22 3.99
CA GLN A 35 -1.19 9.70 5.09
C GLN A 35 -0.75 9.04 6.39
N ASN A 36 -0.82 9.78 7.50
CA ASN A 36 -0.69 9.17 8.82
C ASN A 36 -2.08 8.68 9.24
N LEU A 37 -2.19 7.40 9.59
CA LEU A 37 -3.44 6.81 10.06
C LEU A 37 -3.67 7.18 11.53
N ASP A 38 -2.62 7.04 12.33
CA ASP A 38 -2.54 7.49 13.72
C ASP A 38 -1.10 7.95 14.03
N MET A 39 -0.73 8.03 15.31
CA MET A 39 0.64 8.37 15.72
C MET A 39 1.67 7.24 15.49
N ARG A 40 1.20 6.03 15.17
CA ARG A 40 1.98 4.79 15.09
C ARG A 40 2.17 4.32 13.64
N TYR A 41 1.23 4.62 12.76
CA TYR A 41 1.16 4.06 11.42
C TYR A 41 1.05 5.11 10.32
N THR A 42 1.78 4.87 9.23
CA THR A 42 1.70 5.63 7.98
C THR A 42 1.21 4.70 6.88
N ILE A 43 0.33 5.17 6.00
CA ILE A 43 -0.07 4.46 4.78
C ILE A 43 0.46 5.20 3.55
N LEU A 44 1.01 4.42 2.62
CA LEU A 44 1.27 4.81 1.25
C LEU A 44 0.20 4.16 0.39
N HIS A 45 -0.46 4.88 -0.49
CA HIS A 45 -1.46 4.29 -1.37
C HIS A 45 -1.28 4.73 -2.82
N SER A 46 -1.56 3.79 -3.70
CA SER A 46 -1.76 4.01 -5.13
C SER A 46 -3.24 3.82 -5.43
N GLY A 47 -3.85 4.76 -6.14
CA GLY A 47 -5.28 4.73 -6.45
C GLY A 47 -5.61 5.78 -7.50
N LEU A 48 -6.65 5.52 -8.29
CA LEU A 48 -7.14 6.47 -9.28
C LEU A 48 -7.94 7.58 -8.59
N GLU A 49 -7.83 8.80 -9.06
CA GLU A 49 -8.55 9.97 -8.50
C GLU A 49 -10.08 9.79 -8.50
N LYS A 50 -10.62 9.07 -9.48
CA LYS A 50 -12.07 8.96 -9.72
C LYS A 50 -12.64 7.55 -9.62
N ASN A 51 -11.78 6.52 -9.69
CA ASN A 51 -12.22 5.13 -9.70
C ASN A 51 -11.75 4.43 -8.43
N LYS A 52 -12.69 3.78 -7.73
CA LYS A 52 -12.41 2.91 -6.57
C LYS A 52 -12.03 1.49 -6.99
N GLU A 53 -11.60 1.34 -8.23
CA GLU A 53 -11.18 0.07 -8.79
C GLU A 53 -9.68 -0.09 -8.55
N ALA A 54 -9.28 -1.27 -8.07
CA ALA A 54 -7.92 -1.54 -7.63
C ALA A 54 -7.44 -0.63 -6.47
N GLY A 55 -6.15 -0.71 -6.17
CA GLY A 55 -5.53 -0.02 -5.04
C GLY A 55 -4.66 -0.95 -4.22
N VAL A 56 -3.37 -0.69 -4.28
CA VAL A 56 -2.36 -1.40 -3.48
C VAL A 56 -1.72 -0.38 -2.53
N PRO A 57 -2.10 -0.40 -1.24
CA PRO A 57 -1.40 0.37 -0.24
C PRO A 57 -0.34 -0.43 0.50
N ILE A 58 0.64 0.29 1.01
CA ILE A 58 1.65 -0.20 1.95
C ILE A 58 1.45 0.55 3.26
N MET A 59 1.08 -0.17 4.32
CA MET A 59 1.06 0.32 5.69
C MET A 59 2.43 0.11 6.33
N LEU A 60 2.89 1.11 7.08
CA LEU A 60 4.20 1.19 7.69
C LEU A 60 4.06 1.53 9.16
N SER A 61 4.78 0.82 10.01
CA SER A 61 5.03 1.25 11.38
C SER A 61 5.83 2.56 11.39
N LYS A 62 5.83 3.26 12.53
CA LYS A 62 6.62 4.48 12.72
C LYS A 62 8.12 4.26 12.47
N PRO A 63 8.77 3.16 12.94
CA PRO A 63 10.13 2.82 12.54
C PRO A 63 10.32 2.67 11.04
N ALA A 64 9.48 1.88 10.36
CA ALA A 64 9.58 1.66 8.91
C ALA A 64 9.38 2.96 8.11
N SER A 65 8.45 3.80 8.53
CA SER A 65 8.16 5.12 7.94
C SER A 65 9.34 6.09 8.04
N LYS A 66 10.19 5.97 9.08
CA LYS A 66 11.39 6.81 9.24
C LYS A 66 12.53 6.43 8.30
N VAL A 67 12.66 5.14 7.97
CA VAL A 67 13.72 4.64 7.07
C VAL A 67 13.26 4.54 5.62
N LEU A 68 12.01 4.92 5.33
CA LEU A 68 11.50 5.06 3.97
C LEU A 68 12.22 6.21 3.25
N THR A 69 12.91 5.89 2.18
CA THR A 69 13.71 6.84 1.38
C THR A 69 12.99 7.33 0.14
N LYS A 70 12.22 6.45 -0.51
CA LYS A 70 11.46 6.76 -1.72
C LYS A 70 10.26 5.85 -1.81
N TRP A 71 9.17 6.33 -2.39
CA TRP A 71 8.08 5.49 -2.85
C TRP A 71 7.53 6.04 -4.17
N THR A 72 6.91 5.19 -4.97
CA THR A 72 6.35 5.57 -6.27
C THR A 72 5.10 4.73 -6.55
N PRO A 73 3.92 5.35 -6.68
CA PRO A 73 2.72 4.68 -7.18
C PRO A 73 2.83 4.60 -8.70
N PHE A 74 3.30 3.47 -9.23
CA PHE A 74 3.52 3.29 -10.67
C PHE A 74 2.21 3.22 -11.45
N SER A 75 1.22 2.54 -10.88
CA SER A 75 -0.15 2.48 -11.39
C SER A 75 -1.09 2.28 -10.21
N GLU A 76 -2.40 2.23 -10.45
CA GLU A 76 -3.40 1.86 -9.45
C GLU A 76 -3.26 0.43 -8.91
N ARG A 77 -2.43 -0.38 -9.57
CA ARG A 77 -2.16 -1.78 -9.22
C ARG A 77 -0.73 -2.03 -8.74
N ILE A 78 0.17 -1.06 -8.84
CA ILE A 78 1.60 -1.26 -8.52
C ILE A 78 2.11 -0.07 -7.72
N ILE A 79 2.66 -0.34 -6.54
CA ILE A 79 3.38 0.63 -5.72
C ILE A 79 4.75 0.08 -5.33
N THR A 80 5.74 0.95 -5.33
CA THR A 80 7.08 0.62 -4.84
C THR A 80 7.45 1.48 -3.65
N ALA A 81 8.21 0.90 -2.73
CA ALA A 81 8.78 1.59 -1.58
C ALA A 81 10.21 1.12 -1.34
N ARG A 82 11.12 2.07 -1.15
CA ARG A 82 12.54 1.81 -0.87
C ARG A 82 12.89 2.28 0.52
N PHE A 83 13.49 1.39 1.28
CA PHE A 83 13.92 1.61 2.66
C PHE A 83 15.44 1.53 2.74
N ALA A 84 16.04 2.39 3.56
CA ALA A 84 17.45 2.31 3.92
C ALA A 84 17.53 2.00 5.42
N GLY A 85 17.45 0.72 5.76
CA GLY A 85 17.72 0.26 7.11
C GLY A 85 19.22 0.32 7.41
N ASN A 86 19.57 0.19 8.69
CA ASN A 86 20.96 0.28 9.13
C ASN A 86 21.88 -0.77 8.48
N ASN A 87 21.36 -1.97 8.24
CA ASN A 87 22.14 -3.11 7.75
C ASN A 87 21.89 -3.47 6.28
N ALA A 88 20.79 -2.97 5.70
CA ALA A 88 20.40 -3.30 4.34
C ALA A 88 19.48 -2.24 3.73
N LYS A 89 19.56 -2.11 2.40
CA LYS A 89 18.56 -1.40 1.60
C LYS A 89 17.52 -2.40 1.12
N LEU A 90 16.25 -2.12 1.34
CA LEU A 90 15.13 -2.94 0.89
C LEU A 90 14.35 -2.19 -0.19
N THR A 91 13.98 -2.88 -1.27
CA THR A 91 12.98 -2.38 -2.23
C THR A 91 11.80 -3.33 -2.19
N LEU A 92 10.65 -2.82 -1.78
CA LEU A 92 9.38 -3.53 -1.82
C LEU A 92 8.63 -3.12 -3.09
N VAL A 93 8.19 -4.13 -3.85
CA VAL A 93 7.26 -3.97 -4.97
C VAL A 93 5.98 -4.68 -4.58
N ALA A 94 4.92 -3.93 -4.34
CA ALA A 94 3.60 -4.48 -4.06
C ALA A 94 2.72 -4.30 -5.29
N TYR A 95 2.04 -5.38 -5.70
CA TYR A 95 1.21 -5.36 -6.89
C TYR A 95 -0.04 -6.23 -6.76
N TYR A 96 -1.04 -5.92 -7.58
CA TYR A 96 -2.25 -6.73 -7.75
C TYR A 96 -2.56 -6.92 -9.24
N ALA A 97 -2.24 -8.11 -9.75
CA ALA A 97 -2.41 -8.45 -11.15
C ALA A 97 -3.88 -8.41 -11.58
N PRO A 98 -4.17 -8.11 -12.86
CA PRO A 98 -5.50 -8.32 -13.43
C PRO A 98 -5.94 -9.79 -13.31
N THR A 99 -7.25 -10.03 -13.21
CA THR A 99 -7.82 -11.38 -13.23
C THR A 99 -7.83 -11.94 -14.64
N ASN A 100 -8.02 -13.26 -14.79
CA ASN A 100 -8.14 -13.91 -16.10
C ASN A 100 -9.33 -13.37 -16.92
N ASP A 101 -10.36 -12.84 -16.27
CA ASP A 101 -11.53 -12.25 -16.92
C ASP A 101 -11.32 -10.78 -17.34
N ALA A 102 -10.17 -10.17 -17.00
CA ALA A 102 -9.85 -8.84 -17.46
C ALA A 102 -9.69 -8.80 -18.99
N ASP A 103 -10.03 -7.67 -19.59
CA ASP A 103 -9.78 -7.42 -21.01
C ASP A 103 -8.27 -7.53 -21.33
N ASP A 104 -7.95 -7.96 -22.55
CA ASP A 104 -6.57 -8.23 -22.96
C ASP A 104 -5.71 -6.96 -22.92
N VAL A 105 -6.31 -5.79 -23.18
CA VAL A 105 -5.62 -4.50 -23.08
C VAL A 105 -5.09 -4.26 -21.66
N LYS A 106 -5.92 -4.48 -20.63
CA LYS A 106 -5.49 -4.37 -19.23
C LYS A 106 -4.42 -5.39 -18.86
N LYS A 107 -4.50 -6.61 -19.38
CA LYS A 107 -3.49 -7.65 -19.14
C LYS A 107 -2.15 -7.29 -19.79
N ASP A 108 -2.17 -6.83 -21.04
CA ASP A 108 -0.97 -6.48 -21.80
C ASP A 108 -0.31 -5.19 -21.28
N SER A 109 -1.10 -4.28 -20.71
CA SER A 109 -0.62 -3.01 -20.15
C SER A 109 -0.08 -3.10 -18.71
N PHE A 110 -0.26 -4.24 -18.04
CA PHE A 110 0.20 -4.47 -16.66
C PHE A 110 1.65 -4.95 -16.61
#